data_AF-A0A315CCB9-F1
#
_entry.id   AF-A0A315CCB9-F1
#
_cell.length_a   1.000
_cell.length_b   1.000
_cell.length_c   1.000
_cell.angle_alpha   90.00
_cell.angle_beta   90.00
_cell.angle_gamma   90.00
#
_symmetry.space_group_name_H-M   'P 1'
#
loop_
_entity.id
_entity.type
_entity.pdbx_description
1 polymer ?
#
loop_
_entity_poly.entity_id
_entity_poly.type
_entity_poly.pdbx_seq_one_letter_code
_entity_poly.pdbx_strand_id
1 'polypeptide(L)'
;MTTNIRPSNLKTVNDAQVLIVSDARFQNSAPFSGTFEVFDLDHCITRNEDGNLMATVNCTTAGLPLTEDSTLEFELQGHYESCIGFSGDVITCIAIIPTS
;
A
#
# COMPACT_ATOMS: atom_id res chain seq x y z
N MET A 1 -0.96 -14.01 16.95
CA MET A 1 -0.65 -14.60 15.63
C MET A 1 -0.26 -13.46 14.73
N THR A 2 0.93 -13.51 14.13
CA THR A 2 1.37 -12.53 13.13
C THR A 2 0.82 -12.95 11.77
N THR A 3 0.65 -12.02 10.83
CA THR A 3 0.28 -12.33 9.43
C THR A 3 1.36 -11.82 8.49
N ASN A 4 1.62 -12.51 7.40
CA ASN A 4 2.51 -12.02 6.34
C ASN A 4 1.69 -11.36 5.24
N ILE A 5 2.23 -10.29 4.67
CA ILE A 5 1.68 -9.63 3.48
C ILE A 5 2.48 -10.07 2.27
N ARG A 6 1.80 -10.45 1.19
CA ARG A 6 2.42 -10.78 -0.09
C ARG A 6 1.66 -10.10 -1.24
N PRO A 7 2.34 -9.41 -2.18
CA PRO A 7 1.71 -8.96 -3.41
C PRO A 7 1.10 -10.15 -4.15
N SER A 8 -0.20 -10.08 -4.45
CA SER A 8 -0.93 -11.12 -5.19
C SER A 8 -1.28 -10.69 -6.60
N ASN A 9 -1.30 -9.37 -6.88
CA ASN A 9 -1.48 -8.85 -8.23
C ASN A 9 -0.68 -7.56 -8.46
N LEU A 10 -0.22 -7.39 -9.70
CA LEU A 10 0.54 -6.22 -10.17
C LEU A 10 -0.13 -5.63 -11.42
N LYS A 11 0.01 -4.32 -11.61
CA LYS A 11 -0.42 -3.62 -12.83
C LYS A 11 0.72 -2.72 -13.28
N THR A 12 1.05 -2.75 -14.57
CA THR A 12 1.97 -1.76 -15.14
C THR A 12 1.22 -0.45 -15.37
N VAL A 13 1.76 0.65 -14.85
CA VAL A 13 1.25 2.01 -15.03
C VAL A 13 2.23 2.85 -15.83
N ASN A 14 1.73 3.91 -16.46
CA ASN A 14 2.53 4.94 -17.10
C ASN A 14 2.06 6.29 -16.61
N ASP A 15 3.00 7.17 -16.28
CA ASP A 15 2.73 8.54 -15.80
C ASP A 15 1.85 8.61 -14.54
N ALA A 16 2.03 7.66 -13.62
CA ALA A 16 1.23 7.56 -12.39
C ALA A 16 1.83 8.33 -11.22
N GLN A 17 1.00 8.63 -10.23
CA GLN A 17 1.46 9.03 -8.90
C GLN A 17 1.59 7.77 -8.03
N VAL A 18 2.72 7.61 -7.35
CA VAL A 18 2.98 6.43 -6.53
C VAL A 18 3.61 6.78 -5.19
N LEU A 19 3.33 5.91 -4.21
CA LEU A 19 4.05 5.82 -2.95
C LEU A 19 4.90 4.55 -2.95
N ILE A 20 6.21 4.71 -2.78
CA ILE A 20 7.17 3.63 -2.63
C ILE A 20 7.47 3.49 -1.14
N VAL A 21 7.18 2.33 -0.56
CA VAL A 21 7.33 2.07 0.87
C VAL A 21 8.38 0.99 1.10
N SER A 22 9.35 1.29 1.96
CA SER A 22 10.39 0.32 2.36
C SER A 22 9.99 -0.49 3.59
N ASP A 23 9.11 0.07 4.43
CA ASP A 23 8.67 -0.54 5.67
C ASP A 23 7.29 0.02 6.08
N ALA A 24 6.28 -0.84 5.99
CA ALA A 24 4.90 -0.56 6.35
C ALA A 24 4.25 -1.77 7.04
N ARG A 25 3.16 -1.50 7.75
CA ARG A 25 2.40 -2.53 8.48
C ARG A 25 0.91 -2.39 8.23
N PHE A 26 0.28 -3.52 7.91
CA PHE A 26 -1.17 -3.61 7.73
C PHE A 26 -1.76 -4.41 8.90
N GLN A 27 -2.49 -3.74 9.78
CA GLN A 27 -3.03 -4.34 11.01
C GLN A 27 -1.92 -5.03 11.84
N ASN A 28 -2.09 -6.31 12.19
CA ASN A 28 -1.13 -7.10 12.96
C ASN A 28 -0.11 -7.88 12.11
N SER A 29 0.13 -7.45 10.87
CA SER A 29 1.09 -8.11 10.00
C SER A 29 2.55 -7.89 10.41
N ALA A 30 3.42 -8.74 9.90
CA ALA A 30 4.85 -8.46 9.78
C ALA A 30 5.06 -7.31 8.77
N PRO A 31 6.17 -6.56 8.91
CA PRO A 31 6.56 -5.51 7.97
C PRO A 31 6.55 -5.95 6.50
N PHE A 32 6.13 -5.05 5.61
CA PHE A 32 6.20 -5.25 4.17
C PHE A 32 6.62 -3.98 3.42
N SER A 33 7.02 -4.16 2.17
CA SER A 33 7.45 -3.11 1.25
C SER A 33 6.73 -3.24 -0.09
N GLY A 34 6.74 -2.16 -0.87
CA GLY A 34 6.08 -2.16 -2.18
C GLY A 34 5.97 -0.79 -2.82
N THR A 35 5.49 -0.79 -4.06
CA THR A 35 5.14 0.43 -4.79
C THR A 35 3.66 0.40 -5.07
N PHE A 36 2.95 1.44 -4.67
CA PHE A 36 1.51 1.52 -4.79
C PHE A 36 1.12 2.79 -5.54
N GLU A 37 0.15 2.68 -6.44
CA GLU A 37 -0.49 3.85 -7.05
C GLU A 37 -1.35 4.58 -6.01
N VAL A 38 -1.41 5.90 -6.12
CA VAL A 38 -2.27 6.75 -5.29
C VAL A 38 -3.00 7.74 -6.20
N PHE A 39 -4.23 8.12 -5.82
CA PHE A 39 -4.96 9.14 -6.58
C PHE A 39 -4.47 10.56 -6.30
N ASP A 40 -4.07 10.83 -5.05
CA ASP A 40 -3.70 12.17 -4.60
C ASP A 40 -2.50 12.09 -3.65
N LEU A 41 -1.30 12.35 -4.17
CA LEU A 41 -0.06 12.07 -3.45
C LEU A 41 0.15 12.98 -2.23
N ASP A 42 -0.35 14.21 -2.26
CA ASP A 42 -0.27 15.17 -1.14
C ASP A 42 -1.28 14.87 -0.03
N HIS A 43 -2.35 14.13 -0.32
CA HIS A 43 -3.37 13.72 0.63
C HIS A 43 -3.33 12.22 1.00
N CYS A 44 -2.49 11.42 0.35
CA CYS A 44 -2.45 9.98 0.61
C CYS A 44 -1.88 9.63 1.99
N ILE A 45 -1.16 10.55 2.65
CA ILE A 45 -0.58 10.32 3.99
C ILE A 45 -1.26 11.20 5.02
N THR A 46 -1.72 10.60 6.11
CA THR A 46 -2.33 11.30 7.25
C THR A 46 -1.76 10.81 8.58
N ARG A 47 -2.05 11.51 9.67
CA ARG A 47 -1.78 11.02 11.03
C ARG A 47 -3.08 10.60 11.70
N ASN A 48 -3.11 9.41 12.29
CA ASN A 48 -4.26 8.95 13.07
C ASN A 48 -4.29 9.59 14.48
N GLU A 49 -5.30 9.24 15.27
CA GLU A 49 -5.49 9.74 16.65
C GLU A 49 -4.33 9.38 17.59
N ASP A 50 -3.67 8.25 17.34
CA ASP A 50 -2.50 7.78 18.10
C ASP A 50 -1.18 8.43 17.64
N GLY A 51 -1.23 9.29 16.60
CA GLY A 51 -0.08 9.99 16.04
C GLY A 51 0.72 9.20 15.01
N ASN A 52 0.31 7.98 14.67
CA ASN A 52 0.94 7.13 13.66
C ASN A 52 0.67 7.68 12.25
N LEU A 53 1.67 7.55 11.37
CA LEU A 53 1.51 7.90 9.96
C LEU A 53 0.79 6.77 9.23
N MET A 54 -0.31 7.11 8.56
CA MET A 54 -1.13 6.19 7.77
C MET A 54 -1.04 6.60 6.31
N ALA A 55 -0.98 5.62 5.40
CA ALA A 55 -1.04 5.84 3.96
C ALA A 55 -2.24 5.13 3.36
N THR A 56 -2.99 5.86 2.53
CA THR A 56 -4.12 5.35 1.75
C THR A 56 -3.69 5.17 0.30
N VAL A 57 -3.75 3.94 -0.20
CA VAL A 57 -3.26 3.59 -1.54
C VAL A 57 -4.31 2.86 -2.39
N ASN A 58 -4.14 2.87 -3.71
CA ASN A 58 -5.01 2.18 -4.66
C ASN A 58 -4.66 0.69 -4.70
N CYS A 59 -5.23 -0.07 -3.77
CA CYS A 59 -4.99 -1.49 -3.62
C CYS A 59 -6.22 -2.15 -2.97
N THR A 60 -6.32 -3.46 -3.13
CA THR A 60 -7.33 -4.28 -2.44
C THR A 60 -6.69 -5.49 -1.74
N THR A 61 -7.49 -6.27 -1.03
CA THR A 61 -7.08 -7.55 -0.44
C THR A 61 -7.50 -8.73 -1.32
N ALA A 62 -6.76 -9.83 -1.27
CA ALA A 62 -7.01 -11.01 -2.10
C ALA A 62 -8.43 -11.56 -1.88
N GLY A 63 -9.14 -11.82 -2.98
CA GLY A 63 -10.54 -12.26 -2.98
C GLY A 63 -11.55 -11.12 -3.12
N LEU A 64 -11.11 -9.85 -3.06
CA LEU A 64 -11.93 -8.69 -3.38
C LEU A 64 -11.58 -8.14 -4.77
N PRO A 65 -12.57 -7.72 -5.58
CA PRO A 65 -12.31 -7.06 -6.85
C PRO A 65 -11.67 -5.68 -6.62
N LEU A 66 -10.75 -5.30 -7.50
CA LEU A 66 -10.26 -3.92 -7.55
C LEU A 66 -11.26 -3.06 -8.34
N THR A 67 -11.75 -2.01 -7.71
CA THR A 67 -12.63 -0.99 -8.30
C THR A 67 -11.96 0.38 -8.24
N GLU A 68 -12.54 1.39 -8.89
CA GLU A 68 -12.03 2.77 -8.85
C GLU A 68 -11.97 3.34 -7.42
N ASP A 69 -12.89 2.93 -6.54
CA ASP A 69 -12.93 3.35 -5.13
C ASP A 69 -12.11 2.44 -4.19
N SER A 70 -11.47 1.39 -4.72
CA SER A 70 -10.73 0.43 -3.88
C SER A 70 -9.46 1.06 -3.34
N THR A 71 -9.47 1.29 -2.04
CA THR A 71 -8.31 1.78 -1.30
C THR A 71 -7.96 0.86 -0.14
N LEU A 72 -6.68 0.90 0.23
CA LEU A 72 -6.15 0.18 1.38
C LEU A 72 -5.34 1.14 2.23
N GLU A 73 -5.59 1.13 3.54
CA GLU A 73 -4.87 1.95 4.51
C GLU A 73 -3.87 1.08 5.27
N PHE A 74 -2.60 1.52 5.36
CA PHE A 74 -1.58 0.88 6.17
C PHE A 74 -0.74 1.90 6.95
N GLU A 75 -0.13 1.45 8.04
CA GLU A 75 0.78 2.25 8.88
C GLU A 75 2.16 2.30 8.23
N LEU A 76 2.75 3.49 8.13
CA LEU A 76 4.14 3.69 7.71
C LEU A 76 5.06 3.60 8.93
N GLN A 77 5.99 2.64 8.92
CA GLN A 77 6.90 2.40 10.05
C GLN A 77 8.34 2.85 9.79
N GLY A 78 8.73 2.92 8.52
CA GLY A 78 10.07 3.35 8.11
C GLY A 78 10.06 4.33 6.95
N HIS A 79 11.03 4.18 6.05
CA HIS A 79 11.24 5.13 4.96
C HIS A 79 10.22 4.93 3.83
N TYR A 80 9.79 6.03 3.24
CA TYR A 80 8.90 6.07 2.09
C TYR A 80 9.30 7.20 1.14
N GLU A 81 8.98 7.01 -0.14
CA GLU A 81 9.26 7.97 -1.20
C GLU A 81 8.01 8.18 -2.06
N SER A 82 7.85 9.41 -2.53
CA SER A 82 6.71 9.84 -3.33
C SER A 82 7.21 10.20 -4.72
N CYS A 83 6.54 9.72 -5.77
CA CYS A 83 6.93 9.96 -7.15
C CYS A 83 5.72 10.32 -8.02
N ILE A 84 5.87 11.37 -8.84
CA ILE A 84 4.89 11.80 -9.85
C ILE A 84 5.49 11.50 -11.23
N GLY A 85 4.68 10.94 -12.13
CA GLY A 85 5.11 10.54 -13.47
C GLY A 85 5.85 9.19 -13.49
N PHE A 86 5.54 8.31 -12.53
CA PHE A 86 6.14 6.98 -12.44
C PHE A 86 5.64 6.07 -13.56
N SER A 87 6.57 5.30 -14.14
CA SER A 87 6.27 4.24 -15.10
C SER A 87 6.92 2.93 -14.64
N GLY A 88 6.11 1.90 -14.43
CA GLY A 88 6.55 0.63 -13.86
C GLY A 88 5.40 -0.16 -13.27
N ASP A 89 5.72 -1.21 -12.52
CA ASP A 89 4.72 -2.06 -11.88
C ASP A 89 4.33 -1.54 -10.50
N VAL A 90 3.03 -1.47 -10.24
CA VAL A 90 2.44 -1.16 -8.95
C VAL A 90 1.66 -2.35 -8.41
N ILE A 91 1.63 -2.49 -7.09
CA ILE A 91 0.83 -3.50 -6.40
C ILE A 91 -0.63 -3.03 -6.38
N THR A 92 -1.51 -3.90 -6.87
CA THR A 92 -2.96 -3.64 -6.87
C THR A 92 -3.73 -4.56 -5.93
N CYS A 93 -3.09 -5.63 -5.47
CA CYS A 93 -3.70 -6.56 -4.53
C CYS A 93 -2.63 -7.17 -3.61
N ILE A 94 -2.97 -7.30 -2.33
CA ILE A 94 -2.17 -8.02 -1.33
C ILE A 94 -2.94 -9.23 -0.78
N ALA A 95 -2.22 -10.33 -0.53
CA ALA A 95 -2.71 -11.47 0.22
C ALA A 95 -2.22 -11.41 1.67
N ILE A 96 -3.13 -11.69 2.61
CA ILE A 96 -2.84 -11.78 4.05
C ILE A 96 -2.74 -13.25 4.41
N ILE A 97 -1.56 -13.68 4.83
CA ILE A 97 -1.25 -15.09 5.07
C ILE A 97 -1.02 -15.27 6.58
N PRO A 98 -1.86 -16.04 7.30
CA PRO A 98 -1.62 -16.36 8.70
C PRO A 98 -0.29 -17.09 8.87
N THR A 99 0.56 -16.66 9.79
CA THR A 99 1.72 -17.47 10.22
C THR A 99 1.31 -18.31 11.43
N SER A 100 1.59 -19.61 11.35
CA SER A 100 1.36 -20.59 12.44
C SER A 100 2.29 -20.37 13.62
#